data_AF-A0A939XRR3-F1
#
_entry.id   AF-A0A939XRR3-F1
#
_cell.length_a   1.000
_cell.length_b   1.000
_cell.length_c   1.000
_cell.angle_alpha   90.00
_cell.angle_beta   90.00
_cell.angle_gamma   90.00
#
_symmetry.space_group_name_H-M   'P 1'
#
loop_
_entity.id
_entity.type
_entity.pdbx_description
1 polymer ?
#
loop_
_entity_poly.entity_id
_entity_poly.type
_entity_poly.pdbx_seq_one_letter_code
_entity_poly.pdbx_strand_id
1 'polypeptide(L)'
;ELTYILFLKMAKETGAESQIPKEYRWDILISKSGIDLKKYYKDLLAHLGENCTGRVREIYQGASTNIDEPKNLEKIILTIDGLDWFSAHEEGLGDLYEGLLEKNANEKKSGAGQYFTPRVLIDVMTRLMKPQPGERCNDPACGTFGFMIAAHRYVKEHTDDFFNINTETADFERDHAWIATWGEKNNEQVVVIVMLEHGGGGGSDAGPVAKKVYELLYGPDGGSPRSKG
;
A
#
# COMPACT_ATOMS: atom_id res chain seq x y z
N GLU A 1 8.81 6.43 2.88
CA GLU A 1 9.08 7.89 2.74
C GLU A 1 8.28 8.55 1.64
N LEU A 2 8.47 8.18 0.36
CA LEU A 2 7.70 8.75 -0.76
C LEU A 2 6.19 8.62 -0.55
N THR A 3 5.74 7.45 -0.07
CA THR A 3 4.34 7.16 0.27
C THR A 3 3.74 8.15 1.27
N TYR A 4 4.48 8.55 2.30
CA TYR A 4 4.00 9.48 3.33
C TYR A 4 3.79 10.89 2.77
N ILE A 5 4.71 11.36 1.93
CA ILE A 5 4.63 12.66 1.27
C ILE A 5 3.48 12.64 0.24
N LEU A 6 3.39 11.56 -0.55
CA LEU A 6 2.35 11.40 -1.54
C LEU A 6 0.96 11.33 -0.92
N PHE A 7 0.77 10.59 0.17
CA PHE A 7 -0.52 10.54 0.87
C PHE A 7 -0.95 11.92 1.37
N LEU A 8 -0.01 12.69 1.92
CA LEU A 8 -0.29 14.05 2.38
C LEU A 8 -0.74 14.96 1.22
N LYS A 9 -0.09 14.85 0.05
CA LYS A 9 -0.49 15.58 -1.16
C LYS A 9 -1.84 15.09 -1.67
N MET A 10 -2.06 13.78 -1.77
CA MET A 10 -3.34 13.20 -2.18
C MET A 10 -4.49 13.67 -1.30
N ALA A 11 -4.29 13.79 0.00
CA ALA A 11 -5.32 14.29 0.90
C ALA A 11 -5.72 15.74 0.58
N LYS A 12 -4.77 16.60 0.17
CA LYS A 12 -5.07 17.94 -0.33
C LYS A 12 -5.87 17.86 -1.64
N GLU A 13 -5.36 17.10 -2.60
CA GLU A 13 -5.90 17.03 -3.96
C GLU A 13 -7.32 16.44 -3.99
N THR A 14 -7.60 15.44 -3.16
CA THR A 14 -8.93 14.78 -3.05
C THR A 14 -9.90 15.48 -2.10
N GLY A 15 -9.49 16.57 -1.45
CA GLY A 15 -10.31 17.26 -0.42
C GLY A 15 -10.42 16.50 0.92
N ALA A 16 -9.66 15.43 1.12
CA ALA A 16 -9.63 14.65 2.37
C ALA A 16 -8.77 15.29 3.49
N GLU A 17 -8.16 16.46 3.25
CA GLU A 17 -7.31 17.18 4.20
C GLU A 17 -8.00 17.56 5.51
N SER A 18 -9.33 17.52 5.57
CA SER A 18 -10.10 17.71 6.82
C SER A 18 -9.77 16.69 7.90
N GLN A 19 -9.26 15.51 7.52
CA GLN A 19 -8.81 14.47 8.44
C GLN A 19 -7.42 14.72 9.02
N ILE A 20 -6.70 15.74 8.52
CA ILE A 20 -5.34 16.09 8.93
C ILE A 20 -5.39 17.43 9.69
N PRO A 21 -4.74 17.54 10.87
CA PRO A 21 -4.65 18.80 11.61
C PRO A 21 -4.08 19.91 10.73
N LYS A 22 -4.62 21.13 10.84
CA LYS A 22 -4.31 22.25 9.93
C LYS A 22 -2.81 22.55 9.87
N GLU A 23 -2.14 22.42 11.01
CA GLU A 23 -0.72 22.62 11.21
C GLU A 23 0.18 21.58 10.53
N TYR A 24 -0.36 20.44 10.09
CA TYR A 24 0.35 19.32 9.46
C TYR A 24 -0.07 19.06 8.01
N ARG A 25 -0.77 20.01 7.38
CA ARG A 25 -1.24 19.88 6.00
C ARG A 25 -0.14 20.18 4.98
N TRP A 26 -0.38 19.76 3.74
CA TRP A 26 0.52 19.93 2.61
C TRP A 26 1.05 21.36 2.44
N ASP A 27 0.16 22.36 2.54
CA ASP A 27 0.54 23.77 2.34
C ASP A 27 1.51 24.27 3.41
N ILE A 28 1.42 23.74 4.63
CA ILE A 28 2.38 24.06 5.68
C ILE A 28 3.71 23.37 5.39
N LEU A 29 3.70 22.12 4.92
CA LEU A 29 4.92 21.38 4.56
C LEU A 29 5.72 22.11 3.48
N ILE A 30 5.08 22.52 2.37
CA ILE A 30 5.77 23.21 1.26
C ILE A 30 6.24 24.64 1.62
N SER A 31 5.72 25.22 2.70
CA SER A 31 6.17 26.53 3.19
C SER A 31 7.50 26.48 3.96
N LYS A 32 7.97 25.29 4.35
CA LYS A 32 9.22 25.09 5.09
C LYS A 32 10.38 24.83 4.13
N SER A 33 11.60 25.15 4.57
CA SER A 33 12.83 24.86 3.82
C SER A 33 13.98 24.48 4.75
N GLY A 34 15.03 23.90 4.20
CA GLY A 34 16.26 23.59 4.93
C GLY A 34 16.06 22.77 6.21
N ILE A 35 16.79 23.12 7.27
CA ILE A 35 16.75 22.38 8.54
C ILE A 35 15.35 22.41 9.18
N ASP A 36 14.64 23.53 9.03
CA ASP A 36 13.29 23.69 9.56
C ASP A 36 12.32 22.72 8.89
N LEU A 37 12.43 22.51 7.56
CA LEU A 37 11.67 21.49 6.85
C LEU A 37 11.97 20.09 7.38
N LYS A 38 13.25 19.73 7.57
CA LYS A 38 13.62 18.41 8.07
C LYS A 38 13.05 18.16 9.47
N LYS A 39 13.14 19.15 10.36
CA LYS A 39 12.59 19.06 11.72
C LYS A 39 11.07 18.94 11.67
N TYR A 40 10.42 19.84 10.94
CA TYR A 40 8.97 19.85 10.79
C TYR A 40 8.43 18.54 10.22
N TYR A 41 9.09 17.97 9.20
CA TYR A 41 8.67 16.71 8.61
C TYR A 41 8.77 15.54 9.60
N LYS A 42 9.82 15.49 10.44
CA LYS A 42 9.91 14.50 11.52
C LYS A 42 8.76 14.63 12.52
N ASP A 43 8.46 15.87 12.94
CA ASP A 43 7.38 16.16 13.87
C ASP A 43 6.01 15.80 13.26
N LEU A 44 5.82 16.07 11.96
CA LEU A 44 4.63 15.68 11.20
C LEU A 44 4.43 14.17 11.21
N LEU A 45 5.45 13.38 10.85
CA LEU A 45 5.34 11.92 10.81
C LEU A 45 4.96 11.35 12.18
N ALA A 46 5.60 11.82 13.24
CA ALA A 46 5.31 11.40 14.61
C ALA A 46 3.88 11.76 15.01
N HIS A 47 3.46 13.01 14.79
CA HIS A 47 2.14 13.48 15.19
C HIS A 47 1.02 12.73 14.45
N LEU A 48 1.15 12.53 13.14
CA LEU A 48 0.15 11.79 12.37
C LEU A 48 0.06 10.32 12.79
N GLY A 49 1.18 9.69 13.18
CA GLY A 49 1.21 8.31 13.65
C GLY A 49 0.73 8.08 15.09
N GLU A 50 0.89 9.08 15.96
CA GLU A 50 0.63 8.95 17.40
C GLU A 50 -0.66 9.65 17.86
N ASN A 51 -1.01 10.79 17.26
CA ASN A 51 -2.08 11.66 17.76
C ASN A 51 -3.34 11.66 16.89
N CYS A 52 -3.27 11.20 15.63
CA CYS A 52 -4.45 11.08 14.78
C CYS A 52 -5.21 9.77 15.04
N THR A 53 -6.39 9.63 14.41
CA THR A 53 -7.23 8.43 14.50
C THR A 53 -7.61 7.92 13.10
N GLY A 54 -8.15 6.70 13.05
CA GLY A 54 -8.58 6.06 11.80
C GLY A 54 -7.43 5.89 10.79
N ARG A 55 -7.76 5.99 9.51
CA ARG A 55 -6.86 5.72 8.37
C ARG A 55 -5.57 6.54 8.38
N VAL A 56 -5.62 7.80 8.84
CA VAL A 56 -4.42 8.64 8.94
C VAL A 56 -3.44 8.00 9.92
N ARG A 57 -3.89 7.61 11.12
CA ARG A 57 -3.02 6.94 12.09
C ARG A 57 -2.43 5.65 11.54
N GLU A 58 -3.25 4.82 10.90
CA GLU A 58 -2.81 3.53 10.34
C GLU A 58 -1.70 3.69 9.30
N ILE A 59 -1.74 4.75 8.48
CA ILE A 59 -0.72 5.02 7.46
C ILE A 59 0.58 5.53 8.08
N TYR A 60 0.51 6.37 9.10
CA TYR A 60 1.68 7.02 9.70
C TYR A 60 2.20 6.32 10.96
N GLN A 61 1.56 5.23 11.41
CA GLN A 61 1.99 4.51 12.62
C GLN A 61 3.41 3.98 12.45
N GLY A 62 4.33 4.42 13.32
CA GLY A 62 5.74 4.05 13.25
C GLY A 62 6.49 4.68 12.06
N ALA A 63 5.90 5.67 11.39
CA ALA A 63 6.54 6.37 10.29
C ALA A 63 7.80 7.10 10.76
N SER A 64 8.87 6.92 10.01
CA SER A 64 10.14 7.62 10.21
C SER A 64 10.76 7.99 8.87
N THR A 65 11.72 8.92 8.92
CA THR A 65 12.45 9.39 7.74
C THR A 65 13.94 9.07 7.87
N ASN A 66 14.50 8.52 6.81
CA ASN A 66 15.91 8.25 6.57
C ASN A 66 16.56 9.33 5.67
N ILE A 67 15.80 10.31 5.18
CA ILE A 67 16.35 11.43 4.40
C ILE A 67 17.14 12.36 5.32
N ASP A 68 18.46 12.27 5.20
CA ASP A 68 19.35 13.08 6.02
C ASP A 68 19.59 14.49 5.48
N GLU A 69 19.72 14.63 4.16
CA GLU A 69 20.03 15.91 3.54
C GLU A 69 18.74 16.70 3.29
N PRO A 70 18.55 17.89 3.93
CA PRO A 70 17.31 18.66 3.79
C PRO A 70 16.99 19.04 2.34
N LYS A 71 18.01 19.32 1.52
CA LYS A 71 17.83 19.64 0.10
C LYS A 71 17.22 18.49 -0.69
N ASN A 72 17.51 17.24 -0.31
CA ASN A 72 16.92 16.08 -0.96
C ASN A 72 15.44 15.94 -0.59
N LEU A 73 15.10 16.15 0.69
CA LEU A 73 13.71 16.16 1.15
C LEU A 73 12.89 17.23 0.42
N GLU A 74 13.41 18.45 0.35
CA GLU A 74 12.79 19.58 -0.34
C GLU A 74 12.58 19.28 -1.82
N LYS A 75 13.60 18.73 -2.50
CA LYS A 75 13.50 18.31 -3.90
C LYS A 75 12.40 17.28 -4.11
N ILE A 76 12.27 16.28 -3.24
CA ILE A 76 11.22 15.25 -3.33
C ILE A 76 9.84 15.89 -3.20
N ILE A 77 9.65 16.74 -2.19
CA ILE A 77 8.37 17.41 -1.92
C ILE A 77 7.96 18.27 -3.12
N LEU A 78 8.87 19.11 -3.64
CA LEU A 78 8.59 19.95 -4.80
C LEU A 78 8.35 19.14 -6.08
N THR A 79 9.03 18.01 -6.24
CA THR A 79 8.78 17.11 -7.38
C THR A 79 7.37 16.54 -7.32
N ILE A 80 6.90 16.12 -6.14
CA ILE A 80 5.53 15.64 -5.92
C ILE A 80 4.51 16.75 -6.11
N ASP A 81 4.80 17.96 -5.63
CA ASP A 81 3.91 19.12 -5.80
C ASP A 81 3.68 19.46 -7.28
N GLY A 82 4.73 19.35 -8.10
CA GLY A 82 4.71 19.64 -9.52
C GLY A 82 4.21 18.52 -10.44
N LEU A 83 3.69 17.41 -9.90
CA LEU A 83 3.02 16.39 -10.70
C LEU A 83 1.71 16.92 -11.30
N ASP A 84 1.29 16.34 -12.44
CA ASP A 84 -0.01 16.66 -13.05
C ASP A 84 -1.13 15.96 -12.28
N TRP A 85 -1.61 16.62 -11.23
CA TRP A 85 -2.69 16.13 -10.40
C TRP A 85 -4.06 16.21 -11.08
N PHE A 86 -4.22 17.01 -12.14
CA PHE A 86 -5.48 17.06 -12.88
C PHE A 86 -5.70 15.73 -13.63
N SER A 87 -4.71 15.33 -14.44
CA SER A 87 -4.76 14.05 -15.16
C SER A 87 -4.83 12.87 -14.18
N ALA A 88 -4.13 12.95 -13.04
CA ALA A 88 -4.20 11.90 -12.01
C ALA A 88 -5.59 11.75 -11.36
N HIS A 89 -6.42 12.81 -11.34
CA HIS A 89 -7.82 12.68 -10.90
C HIS A 89 -8.71 12.01 -11.95
N GLU A 90 -8.49 12.30 -13.24
CA GLU A 90 -9.28 11.70 -14.32
C GLU A 90 -8.89 10.24 -14.59
N GLU A 91 -7.59 9.94 -14.58
CA GLU A 91 -7.04 8.61 -14.89
C GLU A 91 -6.96 7.70 -13.64
N GLY A 92 -6.89 8.30 -12.45
CA GLY A 92 -6.87 7.59 -11.17
C GLY A 92 -5.54 7.70 -10.43
N LEU A 93 -5.62 8.12 -9.17
CA LEU A 93 -4.45 8.33 -8.29
C LEU A 93 -3.63 7.05 -8.04
N GLY A 94 -4.26 5.88 -8.18
CA GLY A 94 -3.60 4.59 -8.08
C GLY A 94 -2.59 4.39 -9.22
N ASP A 95 -2.94 4.77 -10.44
CA ASP A 95 -2.06 4.61 -11.61
C ASP A 95 -0.85 5.54 -11.54
N LEU A 96 -1.02 6.74 -10.96
CA LEU A 96 0.11 7.62 -10.64
C LEU A 96 1.10 6.97 -9.66
N TYR A 97 0.59 6.36 -8.58
CA TYR A 97 1.43 5.68 -7.61
C TYR A 97 2.15 4.47 -8.21
N GLU A 98 1.42 3.69 -9.00
CA GLU A 98 1.94 2.55 -9.75
C GLU A 98 3.07 2.94 -10.72
N GLY A 99 2.92 4.05 -11.45
CA GLY A 99 3.98 4.58 -12.30
C GLY A 99 5.23 5.00 -11.53
N LEU A 100 5.08 5.49 -10.29
CA LEU A 100 6.22 5.79 -9.42
C LEU A 100 6.93 4.50 -8.94
N LEU A 101 6.17 3.45 -8.60
CA LEU A 101 6.70 2.14 -8.25
C LEU A 101 7.46 1.52 -9.42
N GLU A 102 6.92 1.59 -10.63
CA GLU A 102 7.57 1.08 -11.84
C GLU A 102 8.89 1.80 -12.12
N LYS A 103 8.92 3.14 -12.01
CA LYS A 103 10.16 3.92 -12.17
C LYS A 103 11.22 3.50 -11.15
N ASN A 104 10.84 3.32 -9.89
CA ASN A 104 11.74 2.86 -8.83
C ASN A 104 12.23 1.42 -9.06
N ALA A 105 11.36 0.54 -9.55
CA ALA A 105 11.70 -0.84 -9.87
C ALA A 105 12.70 -0.95 -11.04
N ASN A 106 12.57 -0.09 -12.04
CA ASN A 106 13.47 -0.04 -13.19
C ASN A 106 14.85 0.58 -12.86
N GLU A 107 14.99 1.24 -11.70
CA GLU A 107 16.28 1.77 -11.25
C GLU A 107 17.18 0.64 -10.74
N LYS A 108 18.13 0.20 -11.57
CA LYS A 108 19.03 -0.95 -11.28
C LYS A 108 19.76 -0.90 -9.93
N LYS A 109 19.99 0.30 -9.37
CA LYS A 109 20.67 0.48 -8.09
C LYS A 109 19.76 0.31 -6.87
N SER A 110 18.44 0.38 -7.04
CA SER A 110 17.49 0.33 -5.93
C SER A 110 17.27 -1.10 -5.41
N GLY A 111 17.49 -2.12 -6.25
CA GLY A 111 17.13 -3.51 -5.95
C GLY A 111 15.61 -3.75 -5.87
N ALA A 112 14.78 -2.72 -6.05
CA ALA A 112 13.32 -2.79 -5.91
C ALA A 112 12.65 -3.62 -7.02
N GLY A 113 13.34 -3.82 -8.15
CA GLY A 113 12.84 -4.62 -9.27
C GLY A 113 12.48 -6.06 -8.91
N GLN A 114 13.06 -6.63 -7.85
CA GLN A 114 12.70 -7.98 -7.39
C GLN A 114 11.26 -8.10 -6.86
N TYR A 115 10.64 -6.97 -6.50
CA TYR A 115 9.27 -6.89 -5.96
C TYR A 115 8.24 -6.41 -6.99
N PHE A 116 8.66 -6.19 -8.23
CA PHE A 116 7.84 -5.61 -9.28
C PHE A 116 7.78 -6.53 -10.49
N THR A 117 6.58 -6.68 -11.05
CA THR A 117 6.37 -7.38 -12.32
C THR A 117 5.82 -6.37 -13.33
N PRO A 118 6.41 -6.28 -14.55
CA PRO A 118 5.94 -5.36 -15.59
C PRO A 118 4.44 -5.48 -15.85
N ARG A 119 3.72 -4.36 -15.84
CA ARG A 119 2.24 -4.35 -15.92
C ARG A 119 1.71 -4.98 -17.21
N VAL A 120 2.42 -4.79 -18.32
CA VAL A 120 2.10 -5.46 -19.60
C VAL A 120 2.11 -6.99 -19.47
N LEU A 121 3.07 -7.55 -18.72
CA LEU A 121 3.13 -9.01 -18.51
C LEU A 121 1.96 -9.46 -17.63
N ILE A 122 1.68 -8.74 -16.56
CA ILE A 122 0.54 -9.02 -15.67
C ILE A 122 -0.76 -9.00 -16.48
N ASP A 123 -1.01 -7.96 -17.27
CA ASP A 123 -2.26 -7.81 -18.03
C ASP A 123 -2.43 -8.92 -19.08
N VAL A 124 -1.35 -9.39 -19.70
CA VAL A 124 -1.41 -10.53 -20.62
C VAL A 124 -1.74 -11.81 -19.87
N MET A 125 -1.06 -12.07 -18.74
CA MET A 125 -1.32 -13.26 -17.93
C MET A 125 -2.74 -13.26 -17.38
N THR A 126 -3.23 -12.15 -16.83
CA THR A 126 -4.61 -12.03 -16.34
C THR A 126 -5.63 -12.26 -17.44
N ARG A 127 -5.42 -11.70 -18.65
CA ARG A 127 -6.31 -11.94 -19.80
C ARG A 127 -6.31 -13.39 -20.29
N LEU A 128 -5.21 -14.12 -20.11
CA LEU A 128 -5.14 -15.55 -20.44
C LEU A 128 -5.79 -16.41 -19.35
N MET A 129 -5.57 -16.06 -18.08
CA MET A 129 -6.16 -16.75 -16.93
C MET A 129 -7.67 -16.55 -16.84
N LYS A 130 -8.17 -15.37 -17.22
CA LYS A 130 -9.60 -15.01 -17.22
C LYS A 130 -10.29 -15.30 -15.88
N PRO A 131 -9.87 -14.65 -14.78
CA PRO A 131 -10.53 -14.86 -13.49
C PRO A 131 -12.03 -14.59 -13.60
N GLN A 132 -12.83 -15.44 -12.97
CA GLN A 132 -14.29 -15.35 -12.96
C GLN A 132 -14.78 -14.76 -11.62
N PRO A 133 -15.94 -14.09 -11.61
CA PRO A 133 -16.56 -13.63 -10.37
C PRO A 133 -16.78 -14.78 -9.39
N GLY A 134 -16.44 -14.57 -8.11
CA GLY A 134 -16.55 -15.56 -7.05
C GLY A 134 -15.36 -16.52 -6.95
N GLU A 135 -14.36 -16.41 -7.82
CA GLU A 135 -13.13 -17.20 -7.72
C GLU A 135 -12.15 -16.58 -6.72
N ARG A 136 -11.51 -17.44 -5.92
CA ARG A 136 -10.45 -17.03 -4.99
C ARG A 136 -9.11 -16.99 -5.72
N CYS A 137 -8.51 -15.80 -5.78
CA CYS A 137 -7.16 -15.61 -6.31
C CYS A 137 -6.12 -15.60 -5.18
N ASN A 138 -4.91 -16.09 -5.46
CA ASN A 138 -3.78 -16.02 -4.55
C ASN A 138 -2.48 -15.81 -5.33
N ASP A 139 -1.64 -14.89 -4.85
CA ASP A 139 -0.28 -14.67 -5.36
C ASP A 139 0.71 -14.81 -4.18
N PRO A 140 1.41 -15.94 -4.05
CA PRO A 140 2.31 -16.20 -2.91
C PRO A 140 3.57 -15.33 -2.92
N ALA A 141 3.84 -14.59 -4.00
CA ALA A 141 4.98 -13.69 -4.14
C ALA A 141 4.53 -12.32 -4.67
N CYS A 142 3.45 -11.79 -4.07
CA CYS A 142 2.66 -10.71 -4.65
C CYS A 142 3.40 -9.39 -4.89
N GLY A 143 4.56 -9.15 -4.26
CA GLY A 143 5.31 -7.91 -4.42
C GLY A 143 4.44 -6.68 -4.20
N THR A 144 4.37 -5.79 -5.20
CA THR A 144 3.48 -4.61 -5.23
C THR A 144 1.99 -4.91 -5.43
N PHE A 145 1.58 -6.16 -5.38
CA PHE A 145 0.21 -6.66 -5.53
C PHE A 145 -0.41 -6.53 -6.93
N GLY A 146 0.41 -6.33 -7.96
CA GLY A 146 -0.05 -6.05 -9.32
C GLY A 146 -0.98 -7.10 -9.92
N PHE A 147 -0.75 -8.40 -9.68
CA PHE A 147 -1.59 -9.48 -10.22
C PHE A 147 -3.01 -9.44 -9.65
N MET A 148 -3.15 -9.20 -8.35
CA MET A 148 -4.45 -9.18 -7.69
C MET A 148 -5.23 -7.92 -8.07
N ILE A 149 -4.56 -6.76 -8.18
CA ILE A 149 -5.17 -5.53 -8.71
C ILE A 149 -5.68 -5.77 -10.15
N ALA A 150 -4.86 -6.39 -11.01
CA ALA A 150 -5.26 -6.68 -12.38
C ALA A 150 -6.40 -7.70 -12.46
N ALA A 151 -6.41 -8.73 -11.62
CA ALA A 151 -7.49 -9.71 -11.55
C ALA A 151 -8.82 -9.06 -11.13
N HIS A 152 -8.80 -8.25 -10.07
CA HIS A 152 -9.98 -7.51 -9.62
C HIS A 152 -10.50 -6.56 -10.71
N ARG A 153 -9.60 -5.80 -11.36
CA ARG A 153 -9.96 -4.93 -12.49
C ARG A 153 -10.58 -5.72 -13.64
N TYR A 154 -10.01 -6.87 -13.99
CA TYR A 154 -10.54 -7.75 -15.05
C TYR A 154 -11.98 -8.19 -14.73
N VAL A 155 -12.23 -8.71 -13.53
CA VAL A 155 -13.58 -9.14 -13.12
C VAL A 155 -14.55 -7.97 -13.13
N LYS A 156 -14.14 -6.83 -12.57
CA LYS A 156 -14.94 -5.59 -12.54
C LYS A 156 -15.36 -5.13 -13.94
N GLU A 157 -14.42 -5.07 -14.89
CA GLU A 157 -14.69 -4.67 -16.27
C GLU A 157 -15.60 -5.67 -17.01
N HIS A 158 -15.43 -6.98 -16.78
CA HIS A 158 -16.22 -8.01 -17.44
C HIS A 158 -17.60 -8.24 -16.81
N THR A 159 -17.90 -7.56 -15.70
CA THR A 159 -19.18 -7.62 -15.00
C THR A 159 -19.91 -6.29 -14.95
N ASP A 160 -19.45 -5.29 -15.72
CA ASP A 160 -19.99 -3.92 -15.70
C ASP A 160 -20.04 -3.36 -14.28
N ASP A 161 -18.88 -3.16 -13.65
CA ASP A 161 -18.77 -2.70 -12.24
C ASP A 161 -19.62 -3.55 -11.26
N PHE A 162 -19.59 -4.87 -11.49
CA PHE A 162 -20.36 -5.87 -10.75
C PHE A 162 -21.89 -5.75 -10.90
N PHE A 163 -22.42 -4.93 -11.81
CA PHE A 163 -23.87 -4.81 -12.05
C PHE A 163 -24.46 -6.03 -12.76
N ASN A 164 -23.66 -6.81 -13.49
CA ASN A 164 -24.13 -7.98 -14.23
C ASN A 164 -24.12 -9.29 -13.42
N ILE A 165 -23.79 -9.25 -12.13
CA ILE A 165 -23.75 -10.41 -11.25
C ILE A 165 -24.75 -10.26 -10.09
N ASN A 166 -25.07 -11.37 -9.42
CA ASN A 166 -25.98 -11.34 -8.29
C ASN A 166 -25.35 -10.61 -7.09
N THR A 167 -26.19 -10.14 -6.16
CA THR A 167 -25.76 -9.35 -5.00
C THR A 167 -24.74 -10.08 -4.13
N GLU A 168 -24.92 -11.38 -3.86
CA GLU A 168 -23.99 -12.15 -3.04
C GLU A 168 -22.58 -12.21 -3.66
N THR A 169 -22.51 -12.41 -4.98
CA THR A 169 -21.22 -12.41 -5.70
C THR A 169 -20.64 -10.99 -5.83
N ALA A 170 -21.47 -9.96 -6.01
CA ALA A 170 -21.00 -8.58 -6.00
C ALA A 170 -20.44 -8.17 -4.63
N ASP A 171 -21.10 -8.57 -3.55
CA ASP A 171 -20.66 -8.32 -2.17
C ASP A 171 -19.37 -9.10 -1.87
N PHE A 172 -19.26 -10.34 -2.33
CA PHE A 172 -18.00 -11.10 -2.33
C PHE A 172 -16.90 -10.28 -2.97
N GLU A 173 -17.03 -9.84 -4.23
CA GLU A 173 -15.99 -9.09 -4.94
C GLU A 173 -15.62 -7.74 -4.28
N ARG A 174 -16.57 -7.10 -3.58
CA ARG A 174 -16.40 -5.77 -2.97
C ARG A 174 -15.75 -5.82 -1.58
N ASP A 175 -16.02 -6.84 -0.77
CA ASP A 175 -15.66 -6.83 0.66
C ASP A 175 -14.39 -7.63 0.99
N HIS A 176 -13.25 -7.30 0.37
CA HIS A 176 -11.99 -7.99 0.69
C HIS A 176 -11.03 -7.13 1.49
N ALA A 177 -10.57 -7.65 2.62
CA ALA A 177 -9.39 -7.17 3.30
C ALA A 177 -8.21 -8.07 2.99
N TRP A 178 -7.07 -7.49 2.64
CA TRP A 178 -5.85 -8.26 2.45
C TRP A 178 -4.64 -7.54 3.04
N ILE A 179 -3.69 -8.31 3.53
CA ILE A 179 -2.38 -7.81 3.94
C ILE A 179 -1.32 -8.83 3.54
N ALA A 180 -0.28 -8.37 2.87
CA ALA A 180 0.94 -9.12 2.69
C ALA A 180 1.98 -8.56 3.66
N THR A 181 2.54 -9.43 4.48
CA THR A 181 3.55 -9.08 5.48
C THR A 181 4.75 -9.99 5.31
N TRP A 182 5.92 -9.49 5.68
CA TRP A 182 7.18 -10.21 5.63
C TRP A 182 7.81 -10.23 7.02
N GLY A 183 8.38 -11.38 7.39
CA GLY A 183 9.09 -11.57 8.64
C GLY A 183 10.31 -12.47 8.45
N GLU A 184 11.33 -12.25 9.27
CA GLU A 184 12.55 -13.04 9.29
C GLU A 184 12.90 -13.44 10.73
N LYS A 185 13.21 -14.72 10.94
CA LYS A 185 13.75 -15.24 12.21
C LYS A 185 14.75 -16.35 11.89
N ASN A 186 15.94 -16.31 12.51
CA ASN A 186 16.97 -17.33 12.35
C ASN A 186 17.36 -17.65 10.87
N ASN A 187 17.49 -16.63 10.03
CA ASN A 187 17.72 -16.74 8.58
C ASN A 187 16.59 -17.42 7.77
N GLU A 188 15.43 -17.71 8.38
CA GLU A 188 14.24 -18.15 7.67
C GLU A 188 13.34 -16.94 7.40
N GLN A 189 13.07 -16.71 6.11
CA GLN A 189 12.21 -15.64 5.64
C GLN A 189 10.83 -16.19 5.30
N VAL A 190 9.79 -15.61 5.89
CA VAL A 190 8.41 -16.00 5.64
C VAL A 190 7.58 -14.78 5.24
N VAL A 191 6.90 -14.92 4.11
CA VAL A 191 5.85 -14.00 3.69
C VAL A 191 4.52 -14.59 4.18
N VAL A 192 3.78 -13.80 4.95
CA VAL A 192 2.42 -14.13 5.39
C VAL A 192 1.45 -13.25 4.62
N ILE A 193 0.62 -13.88 3.81
CA ILE A 193 -0.46 -13.23 3.08
C ILE A 193 -1.76 -13.65 3.73
N VAL A 194 -2.52 -12.68 4.20
CA VAL A 194 -3.87 -12.88 4.70
C VAL A 194 -4.82 -12.20 3.74
N MET A 195 -5.83 -12.96 3.31
CA MET A 195 -6.99 -12.46 2.59
C MET A 195 -8.22 -12.86 3.40
N LEU A 196 -9.03 -11.88 3.75
CA LEU A 196 -10.28 -12.04 4.47
C LEU A 196 -11.43 -11.66 3.54
N GLU A 197 -12.32 -12.63 3.35
CA GLU A 197 -13.62 -12.41 2.74
C GLU A 197 -14.54 -11.70 3.74
N HIS A 198 -15.31 -10.72 3.26
CA HIS A 198 -16.09 -9.79 4.09
C HIS A 198 -15.24 -9.00 5.09
N GLY A 199 -14.02 -8.68 4.69
CA GLY A 199 -12.96 -8.22 5.58
C GLY A 199 -13.07 -6.77 6.05
N GLY A 200 -14.06 -5.99 5.60
CA GLY A 200 -14.25 -4.62 6.08
C GLY A 200 -13.07 -3.68 5.80
N GLY A 201 -12.44 -3.14 6.85
CA GLY A 201 -11.48 -2.02 6.81
C GLY A 201 -10.08 -2.33 6.24
N GLY A 202 -9.88 -3.46 5.58
CA GLY A 202 -8.60 -3.80 4.97
C GLY A 202 -7.57 -4.28 6.00
N GLY A 203 -6.42 -3.61 6.06
CA GLY A 203 -5.31 -3.99 6.92
C GLY A 203 -5.66 -4.05 8.42
N SER A 204 -6.67 -3.29 8.88
CA SER A 204 -7.19 -3.32 10.25
C SER A 204 -7.74 -4.69 10.65
N ASP A 205 -8.34 -5.41 9.70
CA ASP A 205 -9.00 -6.69 9.92
C ASP A 205 -8.07 -7.86 9.55
N ALA A 206 -7.28 -7.71 8.48
CA ALA A 206 -6.30 -8.72 8.06
C ALA A 206 -5.04 -8.75 8.94
N GLY A 207 -4.65 -7.62 9.54
CA GLY A 207 -3.46 -7.48 10.39
C GLY A 207 -3.45 -8.37 11.64
N PRO A 208 -4.53 -8.43 12.45
CA PRO A 208 -4.62 -9.35 13.59
C PRO A 208 -4.46 -10.83 13.23
N VAL A 209 -4.90 -11.24 12.03
CA VAL A 209 -4.73 -12.62 11.54
C VAL A 209 -3.28 -12.86 11.13
N ALA A 210 -2.65 -11.93 10.43
CA ALA A 210 -1.23 -12.03 10.08
C ALA A 210 -0.35 -12.12 11.34
N LYS A 211 -0.68 -11.34 12.38
CA LYS A 211 -0.03 -11.40 13.70
C LYS A 211 -0.13 -12.80 14.32
N LYS A 212 -1.31 -13.42 14.34
CA LYS A 212 -1.50 -14.79 14.87
C LYS A 212 -0.67 -15.82 14.09
N VAL A 213 -0.57 -15.68 12.78
CA VAL A 213 0.29 -16.55 11.96
C VAL A 213 1.76 -16.39 12.35
N TYR A 214 2.24 -15.17 12.56
CA TYR A 214 3.59 -14.95 13.06
C TYR A 214 3.80 -15.44 14.49
N GLU A 215 2.81 -15.33 15.38
CA GLU A 215 2.89 -15.91 16.73
C GLU A 215 3.00 -17.45 16.67
N LEU A 216 2.33 -18.11 15.73
CA LEU A 216 2.47 -19.56 15.51
C LEU A 216 3.85 -19.93 14.95
N LEU A 217 4.37 -19.15 14.00
CA LEU A 217 5.65 -19.42 13.35
C LEU A 217 6.84 -19.08 14.26
N TYR A 218 6.72 -18.02 15.07
CA TYR A 218 7.84 -17.36 15.73
C TYR A 218 7.64 -17.09 17.22
N GLY A 219 6.49 -17.42 17.81
CA GLY A 219 6.23 -17.27 19.24
C GLY A 219 7.07 -18.21 20.11
N PRO A 220 7.01 -18.05 21.44
CA PRO A 220 7.81 -18.84 22.39
C PRO A 220 7.56 -20.36 22.31
N ASP A 221 6.37 -20.79 21.85
CA ASP A 221 6.00 -22.20 21.64
C ASP A 221 6.17 -22.66 20.16
N GLY A 222 6.48 -21.74 19.25
CA GLY A 222 6.65 -21.96 17.82
C GLY A 222 8.01 -22.59 17.50
N GLY A 223 8.16 -23.87 17.84
CA GLY A 223 9.42 -24.58 17.65
C GLY A 223 9.46 -26.03 18.11
N SER A 224 8.32 -26.71 18.33
CA SER A 224 8.38 -28.16 18.56
C SER A 224 8.48 -28.89 17.22
N PRO A 225 9.55 -29.67 16.95
CA PRO A 225 9.60 -30.51 15.77
C PRO A 225 8.43 -31.47 15.80
N ARG A 226 7.62 -31.55 14.73
CA ARG A 226 6.72 -32.68 14.55
C ARG A 226 7.59 -33.94 14.52
N SER A 227 7.48 -34.77 15.55
CA SER A 227 8.04 -36.12 15.55
C SER A 227 7.47 -36.85 14.34
N LYS A 228 8.35 -37.30 13.45
CA LYS A 228 7.98 -38.21 12.37
C LYS A 228 7.42 -39.49 13.01
N GLY A 229 6.14 -39.72 12.85
CA GLY A 229 5.47 -41.00 13.04
C GLY A 229 5.13 -41.58 11.67
#